data_AF-E2ZFZ3-F1
#
_entry.id   AF-E2ZFZ3-F1
#
_cell.length_a   1.000
_cell.length_b   1.000
_cell.length_c   1.000
_cell.angle_alpha   90.00
_cell.angle_beta   90.00
_cell.angle_gamma   90.00
#
_symmetry.space_group_name_H-M   'P 1'
#
loop_
_entity.id
_entity.type
_entity.pdbx_description
1 polymer ?
#
loop_
_entity_poly.entity_id
_entity_poly.type
_entity_poly.pdbx_seq_one_letter_code
_entity_poly.pdbx_strand_id
1 'polypeptide(L)'
;MLSVVEDGILRGYVPFDKDWTGFSAEEYREASESVMKEPDVTVTADVKKRLDLTGYEIVRVQYFSTMQNPAMTISNGRLRFNTACLKKFENVEYVELLLNSVERCIAIRPCDKNNPNAIRWGRLKEGRWCASTLGCRGLAKTLFDIMEWDEDLRYRFRGQFLEQGDNKMMLFAFDEPEMIKVEEIVLPPKENTEEDEGETVKKKIYIFPPEWAGTFGQPITSIAQVGILRQEHYAGNWDVFRPATEIEEMNIFTAESLNELLREAEKIMEGWADYR
;
A
#
# COMPACT_ATOMS: atom_id res chain seq x y z
N MET A 1 -16.06 10.77 -0.72
CA MET A 1 -16.62 9.48 -1.15
C MET A 1 -15.46 8.55 -1.46
N LEU A 2 -15.56 7.25 -1.17
CA LEU A 2 -14.48 6.30 -1.45
C LEU A 2 -14.55 5.88 -2.93
N SER A 3 -13.40 5.81 -3.59
CA SER A 3 -13.32 5.44 -5.01
C SER A 3 -12.49 4.18 -5.18
N VAL A 4 -12.83 3.35 -6.16
CA VAL A 4 -12.11 2.11 -6.46
C VAL A 4 -11.87 2.00 -7.96
N VAL A 5 -10.72 1.46 -8.33
CA VAL A 5 -10.44 1.15 -9.74
C VAL A 5 -11.24 -0.09 -10.13
N GLU A 6 -12.23 0.09 -11.01
CA GLU A 6 -13.23 -0.94 -11.33
C GLU A 6 -12.71 -2.08 -12.22
N ASP A 7 -11.64 -1.83 -12.98
CA ASP A 7 -11.12 -2.80 -13.95
C ASP A 7 -9.68 -2.44 -14.39
N GLY A 8 -8.98 -3.38 -15.02
CA GLY A 8 -7.56 -3.24 -15.40
C GLY A 8 -6.60 -3.92 -14.43
N ILE A 9 -5.29 -3.67 -14.61
CA ILE A 9 -4.23 -4.27 -13.77
C ILE A 9 -4.30 -3.82 -12.30
N LEU A 10 -4.90 -2.65 -12.04
CA LEU A 10 -5.12 -2.08 -10.71
C LEU A 10 -6.56 -2.27 -10.23
N ARG A 11 -7.31 -3.23 -10.77
CA ARG A 11 -8.67 -3.54 -10.31
C ARG A 11 -8.70 -3.81 -8.80
N GLY A 12 -9.67 -3.22 -8.10
CA GLY A 12 -9.81 -3.36 -6.65
C GLY A 12 -8.84 -2.51 -5.83
N TYR A 13 -7.97 -1.72 -6.47
CA TYR A 13 -7.11 -0.77 -5.77
C TYR A 13 -7.86 0.55 -5.53
N VAL A 14 -7.78 1.03 -4.29
CA VAL A 14 -8.40 2.26 -3.81
C VAL A 14 -7.30 3.34 -3.69
N PRO A 15 -7.38 4.46 -4.41
CA PRO A 15 -6.39 5.53 -4.29
C PRO A 15 -6.46 6.16 -2.90
N PHE A 16 -5.28 6.41 -2.34
CA PHE A 16 -5.15 7.00 -1.01
C PHE A 16 -5.06 8.52 -1.10
N ASP A 17 -5.97 9.19 -0.39
CA ASP A 17 -5.94 10.64 -0.20
C ASP A 17 -5.16 10.98 1.09
N LYS A 18 -4.09 11.76 0.92
CA LYS A 18 -3.23 12.21 2.02
C LYS A 18 -3.93 13.15 3.01
N ASP A 19 -4.98 13.85 2.59
CA ASP A 19 -5.70 14.86 3.36
C ASP A 19 -7.00 14.30 3.97
N TRP A 20 -7.45 13.12 3.55
CA TRP A 20 -8.69 12.51 4.02
C TRP A 20 -8.44 11.34 4.98
N THR A 21 -8.62 11.58 6.28
CA THR A 21 -8.44 10.58 7.35
C THR A 21 -9.75 9.87 7.77
N GLY A 22 -10.79 9.93 6.95
CA GLY A 22 -12.15 9.59 7.36
C GLY A 22 -12.57 8.12 7.21
N PHE A 23 -11.84 7.31 6.44
CA PHE A 23 -12.31 5.95 6.10
C PHE A 23 -11.76 4.86 7.02
N SER A 24 -12.63 3.95 7.46
CA SER A 24 -12.32 2.80 8.31
C SER A 24 -11.66 1.67 7.53
N ALA A 25 -11.01 0.74 8.25
CA ALA A 25 -10.47 -0.48 7.67
C ALA A 25 -11.54 -1.30 6.92
N GLU A 26 -12.77 -1.31 7.44
CA GLU A 26 -13.90 -2.02 6.86
C GLU A 26 -14.32 -1.40 5.53
N GLU A 27 -14.37 -0.07 5.45
CA GLU A 27 -14.72 0.66 4.23
C GLU A 27 -13.72 0.40 3.09
N TYR A 28 -12.42 0.37 3.38
CA TYR A 28 -11.40 -0.03 2.39
C TYR A 28 -11.53 -1.49 1.96
N ARG A 29 -12.00 -2.36 2.85
CA ARG A 29 -12.24 -3.78 2.56
C ARG A 29 -13.43 -3.95 1.64
N GLU A 30 -14.57 -3.38 1.99
CA GLU A 30 -15.79 -3.40 1.18
C GLU A 30 -15.56 -2.82 -0.22
N ALA A 31 -14.84 -1.70 -0.29
CA ALA A 31 -14.50 -1.09 -1.57
C ALA A 31 -13.66 -2.00 -2.46
N SER A 32 -12.62 -2.61 -1.91
CA SER A 32 -11.78 -3.53 -2.67
C SER A 32 -12.60 -4.76 -3.09
N GLU A 33 -13.35 -5.36 -2.16
CA GLU A 33 -14.17 -6.56 -2.39
C GLU A 33 -15.26 -6.36 -3.44
N SER A 34 -15.90 -5.19 -3.50
CA SER A 34 -17.00 -4.89 -4.43
C SER A 34 -16.64 -5.15 -5.90
N VAL A 35 -15.37 -4.99 -6.24
CA VAL A 35 -14.86 -5.14 -7.60
C VAL A 35 -14.08 -6.45 -7.77
N MET A 36 -13.69 -7.16 -6.71
CA MET A 36 -12.94 -8.41 -6.89
C MET A 36 -13.83 -9.48 -7.54
N LYS A 37 -13.35 -10.09 -8.63
CA LYS A 37 -13.98 -11.29 -9.20
C LYS A 37 -13.48 -12.51 -8.43
N GLU A 38 -14.34 -13.51 -8.28
CA GLU A 38 -13.90 -14.82 -7.79
C GLU A 38 -12.74 -15.33 -8.66
N PRO A 39 -11.70 -15.94 -8.05
CA PRO A 39 -10.56 -16.45 -8.78
C PRO A 39 -11.04 -17.48 -9.81
N ASP A 40 -10.75 -17.25 -11.08
CA ASP A 40 -11.18 -18.11 -12.17
C ASP A 40 -10.56 -19.51 -12.03
N VAL A 41 -11.36 -20.46 -11.53
CA VAL A 41 -10.99 -21.84 -11.18
C VAL A 41 -10.51 -22.63 -12.40
N THR A 42 -10.90 -22.20 -13.60
CA THR A 42 -10.50 -22.81 -14.86
C THR A 42 -9.00 -22.63 -15.15
N VAL A 43 -8.44 -21.47 -14.82
CA VAL A 43 -7.04 -21.13 -15.11
C VAL A 43 -6.08 -21.79 -14.11
N THR A 44 -6.47 -22.00 -12.85
CA THR A 44 -5.67 -22.77 -11.87
C THR A 44 -5.57 -24.25 -12.24
N ALA A 45 -6.57 -24.79 -12.94
CA ALA A 45 -6.56 -26.17 -13.45
C ALA A 45 -5.66 -26.34 -14.69
N ASP A 46 -5.59 -25.35 -15.58
CA ASP A 46 -4.78 -25.44 -16.81
C ASP A 46 -3.27 -25.29 -16.57
N VAL A 47 -2.85 -24.44 -15.63
CA VAL A 47 -1.43 -24.33 -15.24
C VAL A 47 -0.93 -25.62 -14.60
N LYS A 48 -1.72 -26.22 -13.70
CA LYS A 48 -1.43 -27.54 -13.09
C LYS A 48 -1.32 -28.66 -14.12
N LYS A 49 -1.99 -28.55 -15.28
CA LYS A 49 -1.93 -29.56 -16.34
C LYS A 49 -0.70 -29.44 -17.24
N ARG A 50 -0.06 -28.27 -17.35
CA ARG A 50 1.08 -28.03 -18.26
C ARG A 50 2.45 -28.17 -17.58
N LEU A 51 2.56 -27.80 -16.31
CA LEU A 51 3.79 -27.89 -15.52
C LEU A 51 3.43 -28.27 -14.07
N ASP A 52 3.91 -29.43 -13.61
CA ASP A 52 3.78 -29.82 -12.20
C ASP A 52 4.89 -29.16 -11.39
N LEU A 53 4.56 -28.01 -10.80
CA LEU A 53 5.46 -27.25 -9.92
C LEU A 53 5.19 -27.55 -8.44
N THR A 54 4.52 -28.68 -8.15
CA THR A 54 4.28 -29.11 -6.77
C THR A 54 5.61 -29.39 -6.07
N GLY A 55 5.84 -28.72 -4.93
CA GLY A 55 7.08 -28.83 -4.16
C GLY A 55 8.16 -27.79 -4.52
N TYR A 56 7.92 -26.92 -5.51
CA TYR A 56 8.79 -25.77 -5.76
C TYR A 56 8.40 -24.60 -4.87
N GLU A 57 9.41 -24.00 -4.25
CA GLU A 57 9.27 -22.76 -3.48
C GLU A 57 9.86 -21.59 -4.25
N ILE A 58 9.15 -20.46 -4.25
CA ILE A 58 9.72 -19.19 -4.68
C ILE A 58 10.57 -18.67 -3.54
N VAL A 59 11.87 -18.52 -3.78
CA VAL A 59 12.81 -18.00 -2.78
C VAL A 59 12.42 -16.58 -2.39
N ARG A 60 12.32 -16.34 -1.08
CA ARG A 60 12.03 -15.01 -0.52
C ARG A 60 13.03 -13.97 -1.01
N VAL A 61 12.51 -12.83 -1.45
CA VAL A 61 13.31 -11.73 -2.03
C VAL A 61 14.34 -11.18 -1.02
N GLN A 62 14.08 -11.37 0.27
CA GLN A 62 14.89 -10.91 1.40
C GLN A 62 16.23 -11.67 1.52
N TYR A 63 16.37 -12.84 0.87
CA TYR A 63 17.65 -13.58 0.81
C TYR A 63 18.60 -13.08 -0.29
N PHE A 64 18.12 -12.26 -1.24
CA PHE A 64 18.95 -11.73 -2.33
C PHE A 64 19.61 -10.40 -1.93
N SER A 65 20.66 -9.98 -2.66
CA SER A 65 21.34 -8.70 -2.37
C SER A 65 20.37 -7.52 -2.47
N THR A 66 20.09 -6.89 -1.33
CA THR A 66 18.93 -5.99 -1.18
C THR A 66 19.22 -4.51 -1.38
N MET A 67 20.47 -4.11 -1.66
CA MET A 67 20.85 -2.69 -1.72
C MET A 67 20.24 -1.93 -2.91
N GLN A 68 19.95 -2.62 -4.01
CA GLN A 68 19.37 -2.02 -5.21
C GLN A 68 17.86 -2.25 -5.33
N ASN A 69 17.27 -2.99 -4.40
CA ASN A 69 15.87 -3.37 -4.48
C ASN A 69 14.98 -2.26 -3.89
N PRO A 70 13.89 -1.88 -4.57
CA PRO A 70 12.89 -0.99 -4.01
C PRO A 70 12.39 -1.50 -2.65
N ALA A 71 12.27 -0.59 -1.69
CA ALA A 71 11.77 -0.94 -0.37
C ALA A 71 10.93 0.18 0.20
N MET A 72 9.82 -0.22 0.82
CA MET A 72 8.92 0.65 1.58
C MET A 72 9.07 0.29 3.06
N THR A 73 9.09 1.27 3.93
CA THR A 73 9.16 1.08 5.38
C THR A 73 8.06 1.89 6.03
N ILE A 74 7.31 1.26 6.93
CA ILE A 74 6.28 1.92 7.74
C ILE A 74 6.63 1.79 9.22
N SER A 75 6.52 2.90 9.95
CA SER A 75 6.69 2.95 11.40
C SER A 75 6.13 4.25 11.98
N ASN A 76 5.45 4.20 13.11
CA ASN A 76 5.00 5.36 13.89
C ASN A 76 4.23 6.40 13.04
N GLY A 77 3.30 5.96 12.21
CA GLY A 77 2.52 6.86 11.36
C GLY A 77 3.29 7.46 10.17
N ARG A 78 4.48 6.95 9.87
CA ARG A 78 5.35 7.44 8.79
C ARG A 78 5.65 6.34 7.80
N LEU A 79 5.54 6.67 6.52
CA LEU A 79 5.93 5.84 5.39
C LEU A 79 7.20 6.39 4.76
N ARG A 80 8.14 5.53 4.40
CA ARG A 80 9.39 5.90 3.73
C ARG A 80 9.70 4.93 2.61
N PHE A 81 9.98 5.48 1.43
CA PHE A 81 10.58 4.75 0.32
C PHE A 81 12.10 4.88 0.36
N ASN A 82 12.82 3.86 -0.08
CA ASN A 82 14.26 3.96 -0.25
C ASN A 82 14.60 4.69 -1.57
N THR A 83 15.86 5.06 -1.73
CA THR A 83 16.33 5.75 -2.94
C THR A 83 16.28 4.87 -4.19
N ALA A 84 16.24 3.53 -4.05
CA ALA A 84 16.08 2.62 -5.17
C ALA A 84 14.70 2.79 -5.84
N CYS A 85 13.65 3.05 -5.07
CA CYS A 85 12.33 3.36 -5.63
C CYS A 85 12.40 4.56 -6.58
N LEU A 86 13.01 5.65 -6.13
CA LEU A 86 13.10 6.90 -6.90
C LEU A 86 13.97 6.74 -8.16
N LYS A 87 15.04 5.95 -8.09
CA LYS A 87 15.90 5.67 -9.25
C LYS A 87 15.16 4.90 -10.34
N LYS A 88 14.25 3.99 -9.98
CA LYS A 88 13.49 3.18 -10.95
C LYS A 88 12.47 4.00 -11.74
N PHE A 89 11.85 4.99 -11.11
CA PHE A 89 10.83 5.82 -11.78
C PHE A 89 11.40 6.97 -12.60
N GLU A 90 12.69 7.30 -12.46
CA GLU A 90 13.41 8.33 -13.24
C GLU A 90 12.65 9.66 -13.41
N ASN A 91 13.01 10.67 -12.60
CA ASN A 91 12.45 12.03 -12.67
C ASN A 91 10.97 12.19 -12.26
N VAL A 92 10.45 11.29 -11.42
CA VAL A 92 9.09 11.40 -10.85
C VAL A 92 9.14 12.00 -9.44
N GLU A 93 8.60 13.21 -9.28
CA GLU A 93 8.48 13.88 -7.98
C GLU A 93 7.20 13.53 -7.21
N TYR A 94 6.13 13.20 -7.93
CA TYR A 94 4.79 12.97 -7.39
C TYR A 94 4.28 11.59 -7.79
N VAL A 95 3.75 10.86 -6.81
CA VAL A 95 3.15 9.54 -7.00
C VAL A 95 1.81 9.46 -6.32
N GLU A 96 0.96 8.60 -6.84
CA GLU A 96 -0.29 8.20 -6.19
C GLU A 96 -0.08 6.82 -5.58
N LEU A 97 -0.53 6.65 -4.34
CA LEU A 97 -0.57 5.37 -3.65
C LEU A 97 -1.96 4.78 -3.80
N LEU A 98 -2.05 3.51 -4.14
CA LEU A 98 -3.32 2.79 -4.16
C LEU A 98 -3.20 1.54 -3.28
N LEU A 99 -4.23 1.30 -2.46
CA LEU A 99 -4.30 0.18 -1.52
C LEU A 99 -5.31 -0.85 -2.04
N ASN A 100 -4.90 -2.12 -2.08
CA ASN A 100 -5.81 -3.25 -2.19
C ASN A 100 -5.76 -4.02 -0.87
N SER A 101 -6.86 -3.96 -0.12
CA SER A 101 -6.98 -4.59 1.21
C SER A 101 -7.17 -6.12 1.12
N VAL A 102 -7.79 -6.61 0.05
CA VAL A 102 -8.03 -8.04 -0.20
C VAL A 102 -6.75 -8.76 -0.57
N GLU A 103 -6.00 -8.20 -1.54
CA GLU A 103 -4.69 -8.74 -1.95
C GLU A 103 -3.56 -8.37 -0.97
N ARG A 104 -3.87 -7.56 0.06
CA ARG A 104 -2.90 -7.04 1.03
C ARG A 104 -1.67 -6.47 0.32
N CYS A 105 -1.89 -5.53 -0.61
CA CYS A 105 -0.85 -4.94 -1.43
C CYS A 105 -1.05 -3.43 -1.60
N ILE A 106 0.05 -2.68 -1.71
CA ILE A 106 0.04 -1.29 -2.17
C ILE A 106 0.69 -1.19 -3.55
N ALA A 107 0.01 -0.50 -4.45
CA ALA A 107 0.55 -0.05 -5.72
C ALA A 107 0.95 1.42 -5.69
N ILE A 108 1.99 1.75 -6.45
CA ILE A 108 2.47 3.12 -6.66
C ILE A 108 2.54 3.37 -8.15
N ARG A 109 1.95 4.47 -8.59
CA ARG A 109 2.08 4.97 -9.96
C ARG A 109 2.48 6.45 -9.98
N PRO A 110 3.17 6.93 -11.04
CA PRO A 110 3.44 8.35 -11.21
C PRO A 110 2.13 9.13 -11.28
N CYS A 111 2.13 10.38 -10.83
CA CYS A 111 0.99 11.26 -11.01
C CYS A 111 1.42 12.71 -11.23
N ASP A 112 0.50 13.52 -11.75
CA ASP A 112 0.69 14.95 -11.84
C ASP A 112 0.56 15.61 -10.46
N LYS A 113 1.29 16.71 -10.23
CA LYS A 113 1.20 17.51 -9.00
C LYS A 113 -0.22 18.01 -8.73
N ASN A 114 -1.03 18.21 -9.77
CA ASN A 114 -2.41 18.70 -9.67
C ASN A 114 -3.41 17.61 -9.26
N ASN A 115 -3.00 16.34 -9.18
CA ASN A 115 -3.89 15.29 -8.67
C ASN A 115 -4.13 15.52 -7.16
N PRO A 116 -5.37 15.50 -6.66
CA PRO A 116 -5.66 15.62 -5.22
C PRO A 116 -4.90 14.58 -4.37
N ASN A 117 -4.72 13.37 -4.90
CA ASN A 117 -4.01 12.27 -4.25
C ASN A 117 -2.48 12.32 -4.49
N ALA A 118 -1.95 13.40 -5.04
CA ALA A 118 -0.54 13.51 -5.37
C ALA A 118 0.32 13.58 -4.11
N ILE A 119 1.18 12.57 -3.95
CA ILE A 119 2.10 12.46 -2.84
C ILE A 119 3.51 12.73 -3.31
N ARG A 120 4.13 13.76 -2.73
CA ARG A 120 5.53 14.10 -3.01
C ARG A 120 6.47 13.17 -2.26
N TRP A 121 6.89 12.10 -2.91
CA TRP A 121 7.74 11.07 -2.32
C TRP A 121 9.26 11.30 -2.47
N GLY A 122 9.66 12.29 -3.27
CA GLY A 122 11.07 12.53 -3.62
C GLY A 122 11.37 13.98 -3.96
N ARG A 123 12.63 14.39 -3.72
CA ARG A 123 13.16 15.69 -4.16
C ARG A 123 14.53 15.50 -4.77
N LEU A 124 14.81 16.22 -5.86
CA LEU A 124 16.14 16.32 -6.42
C LEU A 124 16.91 17.41 -5.66
N LYS A 125 17.97 17.03 -4.93
CA LYS A 125 18.86 17.97 -4.24
C LYS A 125 20.29 17.74 -4.72
N GLU A 126 20.94 18.77 -5.26
CA GLU A 126 22.36 18.70 -5.70
C GLU A 126 22.64 17.53 -6.67
N GLY A 127 21.72 17.25 -7.60
CA GLY A 127 21.85 16.15 -8.56
C GLY A 127 21.64 14.74 -7.97
N ARG A 128 21.24 14.62 -6.71
CA ARG A 128 20.91 13.35 -6.05
C ARG A 128 19.44 13.32 -5.62
N TRP A 129 18.77 12.21 -5.91
CA TRP A 129 17.41 11.97 -5.44
C TRP A 129 17.39 11.63 -3.96
N CYS A 130 16.67 12.43 -3.18
CA CYS A 130 16.42 12.20 -1.77
C CYS A 130 14.98 11.74 -1.58
N ALA A 131 14.81 10.54 -1.04
CA ALA A 131 13.50 10.04 -0.66
C ALA A 131 12.92 10.84 0.51
N SER A 132 11.67 11.27 0.37
CA SER A 132 10.95 11.99 1.43
C SER A 132 10.31 11.00 2.38
N THR A 133 10.25 11.37 3.67
CA THR A 133 9.43 10.64 4.63
C THR A 133 8.02 11.23 4.59
N LEU A 134 7.04 10.39 4.32
CA LEU A 134 5.64 10.75 4.23
C LEU A 134 5.00 10.61 5.61
N GLY A 135 4.41 11.69 6.11
CA GLY A 135 3.57 11.63 7.31
C GLY A 135 2.17 11.21 6.89
N CYS A 136 1.80 9.96 7.14
CA CYS A 136 0.53 9.39 6.73
C CYS A 136 -0.10 8.67 7.91
N ARG A 137 -0.42 9.43 8.98
CA ARG A 137 -0.98 8.84 10.21
C ARG A 137 -2.28 8.09 9.95
N GLY A 138 -3.16 8.64 9.10
CA GLY A 138 -4.39 7.97 8.67
C GLY A 138 -4.10 6.62 8.01
N LEU A 139 -3.37 6.63 6.88
CA LEU A 139 -2.99 5.40 6.17
C LEU A 139 -2.31 4.38 7.07
N ALA A 140 -1.35 4.82 7.87
CA ALA A 140 -0.61 3.92 8.74
C ALA A 140 -1.54 3.29 9.77
N LYS A 141 -2.44 4.05 10.39
CA LYS A 141 -3.41 3.49 11.31
C LYS A 141 -4.31 2.47 10.62
N THR A 142 -4.91 2.84 9.48
CA THR A 142 -5.77 1.94 8.70
C THR A 142 -5.02 0.66 8.28
N LEU A 143 -3.77 0.77 7.84
CA LEU A 143 -2.95 -0.39 7.47
C LEU A 143 -2.65 -1.29 8.67
N PHE A 144 -2.31 -0.71 9.83
CA PHE A 144 -2.05 -1.49 11.04
C PHE A 144 -3.34 -2.17 11.54
N ASP A 145 -4.49 -1.50 11.41
CA ASP A 145 -5.80 -2.06 11.72
C ASP A 145 -6.19 -3.21 10.76
N ILE A 146 -6.06 -3.03 9.43
CA ILE A 146 -6.36 -4.07 8.42
C ILE A 146 -5.45 -5.29 8.58
N MET A 147 -4.18 -5.05 8.90
CA MET A 147 -3.16 -6.10 8.92
C MET A 147 -2.94 -6.70 10.30
N GLU A 148 -3.55 -6.14 11.34
CA GLU A 148 -3.37 -6.49 12.76
C GLU A 148 -1.88 -6.43 13.18
N TRP A 149 -1.18 -5.38 12.75
CA TRP A 149 0.24 -5.19 13.04
C TRP A 149 0.47 -4.53 14.41
N ASP A 150 1.56 -4.91 15.06
CA ASP A 150 2.07 -4.27 16.29
C ASP A 150 2.70 -2.90 15.98
N GLU A 151 2.14 -1.83 16.56
CA GLU A 151 2.59 -0.43 16.42
C GLU A 151 4.02 -0.17 16.89
N ASP A 152 4.56 -0.99 17.80
CA ASP A 152 5.92 -0.85 18.33
C ASP A 152 6.99 -1.39 17.36
N LEU A 153 6.56 -2.11 16.31
CA LEU A 153 7.44 -2.68 15.31
C LEU A 153 7.54 -1.80 14.06
N ARG A 154 8.71 -1.82 13.44
CA ARG A 154 8.93 -1.26 12.10
C ARG A 154 8.79 -2.38 11.07
N TYR A 155 7.93 -2.18 10.09
CA TYR A 155 7.76 -3.13 8.99
C TYR A 155 8.43 -2.58 7.73
N ARG A 156 9.20 -3.44 7.05
CA ARG A 156 9.78 -3.13 5.75
C ARG A 156 9.31 -4.15 4.72
N PHE A 157 8.82 -3.64 3.61
CA PHE A 157 8.31 -4.38 2.46
C PHE A 157 9.25 -4.21 1.28
N ARG A 158 9.42 -5.27 0.50
CA ARG A 158 10.18 -5.24 -0.75
C ARG A 158 9.22 -4.96 -1.90
N GLY A 159 9.62 -4.01 -2.75
CA GLY A 159 8.83 -3.58 -3.88
C GLY A 159 9.26 -4.29 -5.16
N GLN A 160 8.28 -4.63 -5.99
CA GLN A 160 8.50 -5.07 -7.37
C GLN A 160 8.19 -3.93 -8.32
N PHE A 161 9.10 -3.63 -9.24
CA PHE A 161 8.91 -2.60 -10.25
C PHE A 161 8.43 -3.25 -11.55
N LEU A 162 7.37 -2.69 -12.12
CA LEU A 162 6.77 -3.14 -13.37
C LEU A 162 6.80 -1.98 -14.37
N GLU A 163 7.28 -2.25 -15.57
CA GLU A 163 7.38 -1.30 -16.67
C GLU A 163 6.92 -1.99 -17.96
N GLN A 164 5.95 -1.37 -18.64
CA GLN A 164 5.51 -1.80 -19.96
C GLN A 164 5.26 -0.57 -20.84
N GLY A 165 6.16 -0.32 -21.79
CA GLY A 165 6.12 0.90 -22.61
C GLY A 165 6.26 2.14 -21.71
N ASP A 166 5.30 3.06 -21.82
CA ASP A 166 5.26 4.30 -21.02
C ASP A 166 4.62 4.10 -19.63
N ASN A 167 3.99 2.95 -19.38
CA ASN A 167 3.33 2.65 -18.12
C ASN A 167 4.34 2.09 -17.10
N LYS A 168 4.46 2.78 -15.97
CA LYS A 168 5.35 2.40 -14.86
C LYS A 168 4.55 2.29 -13.58
N MET A 169 4.79 1.22 -12.82
CA MET A 169 4.20 1.05 -11.50
C MET A 169 5.10 0.23 -10.58
N MET A 170 4.82 0.27 -9.28
CA MET A 170 5.56 -0.48 -8.28
C MET A 170 4.60 -1.06 -7.25
N LEU A 171 4.75 -2.34 -6.96
CA LEU A 171 3.88 -3.10 -6.05
C LEU A 171 4.65 -3.46 -4.78
N PHE A 172 4.00 -3.36 -3.62
CA PHE A 172 4.52 -3.75 -2.32
C PHE A 172 3.51 -4.67 -1.65
N ALA A 173 3.80 -5.97 -1.64
CA ALA A 173 3.00 -6.96 -0.94
C ALA A 173 3.27 -6.91 0.57
N PHE A 174 2.22 -7.10 1.36
CA PHE A 174 2.26 -7.02 2.82
C PHE A 174 2.41 -8.37 3.52
N ASP A 175 2.34 -9.49 2.79
CA ASP A 175 2.37 -10.83 3.37
C ASP A 175 3.72 -11.20 4.00
N GLU A 176 4.83 -10.69 3.46
CA GLU A 176 6.19 -11.02 3.94
C GLU A 176 6.97 -9.78 4.41
N PRO A 177 6.56 -9.12 5.52
CA PRO A 177 7.30 -8.00 6.08
C PRO A 177 8.61 -8.44 6.74
N GLU A 178 9.66 -7.64 6.56
CA GLU A 178 10.80 -7.63 7.49
C GLU A 178 10.39 -6.81 8.73
N MET A 179 10.13 -7.49 9.86
CA MET A 179 9.83 -6.81 11.13
C MET A 179 11.13 -6.44 11.84
N ILE A 180 11.24 -5.19 12.27
CA ILE A 180 12.44 -4.63 12.88
C ILE A 180 12.05 -3.98 14.20
N LYS A 181 12.56 -4.52 15.31
CA LYS A 181 12.46 -3.90 16.63
C LYS A 181 13.74 -3.12 16.92
N VAL A 182 13.62 -1.89 17.41
CA VAL A 182 14.78 -1.09 17.83
C VAL A 182 14.71 -0.93 19.34
N GLU A 183 15.63 -1.56 20.06
CA GLU A 183 15.72 -1.43 21.52
C GLU A 183 16.84 -0.45 21.87
N GLU A 184 16.52 0.52 22.72
CA GLU A 184 17.49 1.44 23.31
C GLU A 184 18.04 0.80 24.58
N ILE A 185 19.33 0.43 24.55
CA ILE A 185 20.03 -0.13 25.69
C ILE A 185 20.91 0.98 26.25
N VAL A 186 20.69 1.36 27.51
CA VAL A 186 21.62 2.22 28.26
C VAL A 186 22.79 1.34 28.68
N LEU A 187 23.98 1.60 28.13
CA LEU A 187 25.17 0.91 28.62
C LEU A 187 25.54 1.50 29.98
N PRO A 188 25.90 0.67 30.97
CA PRO A 188 26.46 1.19 32.21
C PRO A 188 27.74 1.97 31.87
N PRO A 189 28.01 3.08 32.58
CA PRO A 189 29.19 3.89 32.33
C PRO A 189 30.44 3.01 32.44
N LYS A 190 31.39 3.18 31.52
CA LYS A 190 32.69 2.53 31.65
C LYS A 190 33.32 3.06 32.94
N GLU A 191 33.61 2.17 33.88
CA GLU A 191 34.45 2.51 35.03
C GLU A 191 35.74 3.11 34.47
N ASN A 192 35.96 4.43 34.68
CA ASN A 192 37.21 5.22 34.54
C ASN A 192 37.11 6.59 33.82
N THR A 193 35.94 7.18 33.61
CA THR A 193 35.84 8.64 33.34
C THR A 193 34.75 9.28 34.19
N GLU A 194 35.12 10.27 35.01
CA GLU A 194 34.22 11.00 35.94
C GLU A 194 33.30 12.02 35.23
N GLU A 195 33.27 12.00 33.90
CA GLU A 195 32.33 12.75 33.08
C GLU A 195 31.84 11.77 32.01
N ASP A 196 30.56 11.41 32.04
CA ASP A 196 29.70 11.29 30.84
C ASP A 196 28.42 10.52 31.16
N GLU A 197 27.29 11.13 30.78
CA GLU A 197 25.98 10.49 30.72
C GLU A 197 26.08 9.19 29.92
N GLY A 198 25.56 8.08 30.46
CA GLY A 198 25.73 6.75 29.84
C GLY A 198 25.38 6.74 28.34
N GLU A 199 26.28 6.19 27.52
CA GLU A 199 26.07 6.06 26.08
C GLU A 199 24.82 5.19 25.81
N THR A 200 23.80 5.78 25.18
CA THR A 200 22.61 5.05 24.73
C THR A 200 22.91 4.40 23.38
N VAL A 201 22.95 3.06 23.34
CA VAL A 201 23.20 2.30 22.11
C VAL A 201 21.88 1.69 21.61
N LYS A 202 21.52 2.01 20.36
CA LYS A 202 20.34 1.44 19.70
C LYS A 202 20.67 0.09 19.08
N LYS A 203 20.16 -1.00 19.64
CA LYS A 203 20.27 -2.34 19.05
C LYS A 203 19.08 -2.60 18.12
N LYS A 204 19.36 -3.00 16.89
CA LYS A 204 18.33 -3.41 15.92
C LYS A 204 18.18 -4.93 15.97
N ILE A 205 16.97 -5.40 16.27
CA ILE A 205 16.61 -6.81 16.30
C ILE A 205 15.70 -7.06 15.09
N TYR A 206 16.09 -8.01 14.24
CA TYR A 206 15.24 -8.48 13.14
C TYR A 206 14.36 -9.59 13.66
N ILE A 207 13.06 -9.45 13.46
CA ILE A 207 12.04 -10.43 13.79
C ILE A 207 11.51 -10.96 12.47
N PHE A 208 11.50 -12.27 12.31
CA PHE A 208 10.94 -12.92 11.14
C PHE A 208 9.62 -13.59 11.53
N PRO A 209 8.61 -13.59 10.64
CA PRO A 209 7.38 -14.32 10.87
C PRO A 209 7.66 -15.80 11.18
N PRO A 210 6.86 -16.45 12.05
CA PRO A 210 7.03 -17.88 12.35
C PRO A 210 6.88 -18.76 11.10
N GLU A 211 6.15 -18.30 10.08
CA GLU A 211 5.97 -18.97 8.78
C GLU A 211 7.28 -19.16 8.01
N TRP A 212 8.32 -18.38 8.33
CA TRP A 212 9.64 -18.53 7.74
C TRP A 212 10.43 -19.69 8.34
N ALA A 213 10.02 -20.21 9.49
CA ALA A 213 10.74 -21.29 10.16
C ALA A 213 10.67 -22.57 9.32
N GLY A 214 11.83 -23.04 8.86
CA GLY A 214 11.95 -24.29 8.13
C GLY A 214 11.61 -24.24 6.63
N THR A 215 11.37 -23.05 6.07
CA THR A 215 11.07 -22.87 4.63
C THR A 215 12.02 -21.84 4.01
N PHE A 216 12.39 -22.01 2.74
CA PHE A 216 13.17 -21.00 2.00
C PHE A 216 12.28 -19.98 1.30
N GLY A 217 11.03 -20.34 1.04
CA GLY A 217 10.01 -19.39 0.67
C GLY A 217 8.62 -19.95 0.65
N GLN A 218 7.79 -19.42 -0.25
CA GLN A 218 6.40 -19.86 -0.35
C GLN A 218 6.24 -20.88 -1.48
N PRO A 219 5.36 -21.88 -1.31
CA PRO A 219 4.98 -22.76 -2.39
C PRO A 219 4.42 -21.93 -3.54
N ILE A 220 4.86 -22.24 -4.76
CA ILE A 220 4.42 -21.55 -5.99
C ILE A 220 2.90 -21.58 -6.22
N THR A 221 2.21 -22.49 -5.53
CA THR A 221 0.75 -22.65 -5.56
C THR A 221 0.00 -21.65 -4.66
N SER A 222 0.69 -20.80 -3.89
CA SER A 222 0.08 -19.75 -3.08
C SER A 222 -0.69 -18.77 -3.97
N ILE A 223 -1.99 -18.59 -3.72
CA ILE A 223 -2.93 -17.87 -4.61
C ILE A 223 -2.52 -16.41 -4.83
N ALA A 224 -1.97 -15.74 -3.80
CA ALA A 224 -1.45 -14.37 -3.92
C ALA A 224 -0.25 -14.28 -4.88
N GLN A 225 0.60 -15.32 -4.91
CA GLN A 225 1.74 -15.40 -5.83
C GLN A 225 1.36 -15.91 -7.20
N VAL A 226 0.27 -16.68 -7.35
CA VAL A 226 -0.25 -17.01 -8.68
C VAL A 226 -0.70 -15.73 -9.39
N GLY A 227 -1.19 -14.70 -8.70
CA GLY A 227 -1.42 -13.37 -9.31
C GLY A 227 -0.12 -12.69 -9.77
N ILE A 228 0.92 -12.71 -8.93
CA ILE A 228 2.24 -12.10 -9.19
C ILE A 228 3.03 -12.85 -10.29
N LEU A 229 2.95 -14.19 -10.33
CA LEU A 229 3.54 -15.05 -11.36
C LEU A 229 2.67 -15.19 -12.61
N ARG A 230 1.37 -14.87 -12.54
CA ARG A 230 0.50 -14.59 -13.71
C ARG A 230 0.79 -13.22 -14.31
N GLN A 231 2.04 -12.77 -14.25
CA GLN A 231 2.62 -11.97 -15.32
C GLN A 231 2.76 -12.82 -16.62
N GLU A 232 1.79 -13.70 -16.94
CA GLU A 232 1.38 -13.77 -18.34
C GLU A 232 0.98 -12.34 -18.67
N HIS A 233 1.45 -11.83 -19.80
CA HIS A 233 1.02 -10.56 -20.36
C HIS A 233 -0.46 -10.37 -20.01
N TYR A 234 -0.80 -9.45 -19.10
CA TYR A 234 -2.20 -9.12 -18.87
C TYR A 234 -2.72 -8.73 -20.26
N ALA A 235 -3.45 -9.65 -20.89
CA ALA A 235 -3.90 -9.52 -22.27
C ALA A 235 -5.09 -8.56 -22.35
N GLY A 236 -5.51 -8.03 -21.21
CA GLY A 236 -6.43 -6.91 -21.09
C GLY A 236 -5.71 -5.56 -21.15
N ASN A 237 -6.45 -4.50 -20.84
CA ASN A 237 -5.99 -3.13 -20.95
C ASN A 237 -5.02 -2.72 -19.80
N TRP A 238 -3.75 -2.45 -20.12
CA TRP A 238 -2.74 -1.90 -19.20
C TRP A 238 -2.98 -0.41 -18.90
N ASP A 239 -4.20 -0.08 -18.52
CA ASP A 239 -4.61 1.27 -18.20
C ASP A 239 -4.20 1.61 -16.75
N VAL A 240 -2.88 1.76 -16.54
CA VAL A 240 -2.29 2.04 -15.22
C VAL A 240 -2.77 3.36 -14.66
N PHE A 241 -3.21 4.32 -15.50
CA PHE A 241 -3.71 5.63 -15.10
C PHE A 241 -5.23 5.70 -15.01
N ARG A 242 -5.94 4.57 -15.11
CA ARG A 242 -7.39 4.54 -15.00
C ARG A 242 -7.84 5.24 -13.72
N PRO A 243 -8.78 6.20 -13.80
CA PRO A 243 -9.32 6.85 -12.62
C PRO A 243 -10.12 5.83 -11.80
N ALA A 244 -10.13 6.04 -10.48
CA ALA A 244 -11.03 5.30 -9.62
C ALA A 244 -12.44 5.87 -9.76
N THR A 245 -13.44 4.98 -9.83
CA THR A 245 -14.86 5.37 -9.85
C THR A 245 -15.36 5.38 -8.41
N GLU A 246 -16.20 6.35 -8.07
CA GLU A 246 -16.79 6.42 -6.74
C GLU A 246 -17.81 5.27 -6.54
N ILE A 247 -17.81 4.63 -5.37
CA ILE A 247 -18.71 3.50 -5.09
C ILE A 247 -20.09 4.03 -4.70
N GLU A 248 -21.07 3.91 -5.61
CA GLU A 248 -22.45 4.38 -5.39
C GLU A 248 -23.11 3.76 -4.14
N GLU A 249 -22.77 2.52 -3.79
CA GLU A 249 -23.34 1.80 -2.64
C GLU A 249 -22.89 2.35 -1.28
N MET A 250 -21.79 3.11 -1.22
CA MET A 250 -21.26 3.74 0.01
C MET A 250 -21.67 5.21 0.15
N ASN A 251 -22.51 5.72 -0.77
CA ASN A 251 -23.08 7.05 -0.62
C ASN A 251 -24.14 7.05 0.48
N ILE A 252 -23.78 7.66 1.62
CA ILE A 252 -24.69 7.94 2.75
C ILE A 252 -25.92 8.76 2.27
N PHE A 253 -25.80 9.45 1.14
CA PHE A 253 -26.89 10.14 0.46
C PHE A 253 -27.12 9.55 -0.93
N THR A 254 -28.17 8.75 -1.09
CA THR A 254 -28.70 8.44 -2.42
C THR A 254 -29.23 9.73 -3.08
N ALA A 255 -29.21 9.81 -4.41
CA ALA A 255 -29.78 10.97 -5.13
C ALA A 255 -31.24 11.25 -4.75
N GLU A 256 -31.98 10.20 -4.36
CA GLU A 256 -33.33 10.29 -3.81
C GLU A 256 -33.38 11.00 -2.45
N SER A 257 -32.50 10.62 -1.50
CA SER A 257 -32.40 11.28 -0.19
C SER A 257 -31.98 12.74 -0.28
N LEU A 258 -31.13 13.10 -1.24
CA LEU A 258 -30.72 14.48 -1.49
C LEU A 258 -31.88 15.33 -2.04
N ASN A 259 -32.68 14.76 -2.94
CA ASN A 259 -33.88 15.42 -3.46
C ASN A 259 -34.96 15.57 -2.39
N GLU A 260 -35.06 14.62 -1.46
CA GLU A 260 -35.98 14.70 -0.32
C GLU A 260 -35.58 15.82 0.65
N LEU A 261 -34.28 15.93 0.97
CA LEU A 261 -33.74 17.04 1.78
C LEU A 261 -33.90 18.42 1.11
N LEU A 262 -33.72 18.49 -0.21
CA LEU A 262 -33.95 19.73 -0.97
C LEU A 262 -35.42 20.15 -0.91
N ARG A 263 -36.35 19.20 -1.03
CA ARG A 263 -37.79 19.45 -0.86
C ARG A 263 -38.14 19.90 0.55
N GLU A 264 -37.54 19.29 1.57
CA GLU A 264 -37.74 19.71 2.96
C GLU A 264 -37.22 21.14 3.20
N ALA A 265 -36.05 21.47 2.65
CA ALA A 265 -35.48 22.82 2.73
C ALA A 265 -36.36 23.87 2.03
N GLU A 266 -36.90 23.57 0.85
CA GLU A 266 -37.84 24.45 0.15
C GLU A 266 -39.12 24.70 0.96
N LYS A 267 -39.66 23.64 1.58
CA LYS A 267 -40.87 23.75 2.41
C LYS A 267 -40.65 24.58 3.68
N ILE A 268 -39.46 24.50 4.26
CA ILE A 268 -39.05 25.35 5.38
C ILE A 268 -38.92 26.80 4.93
N MET A 269 -38.32 27.07 3.77
CA MET A 269 -38.20 28.43 3.23
C MET A 269 -39.56 29.07 2.90
N GLU A 270 -40.50 28.30 2.34
CA GLU A 270 -41.87 28.77 2.09
C GLU A 270 -42.61 29.09 3.40
N GLY A 271 -42.51 28.23 4.42
CA GLY A 271 -43.13 28.47 5.72
C GLY A 271 -42.56 29.69 6.47
N TRP A 272 -41.35 30.14 6.12
CA TRP A 272 -40.75 31.37 6.65
C TRP A 272 -41.16 32.63 5.87
N ALA A 273 -41.60 32.51 4.62
CA ALA A 273 -42.10 33.62 3.83
C ALA A 273 -43.51 34.08 4.26
N ASP A 274 -44.29 33.19 4.87
CA ASP A 274 -45.63 33.48 5.41
C ASP A 274 -45.62 34.22 6.77
N TYR A 275 -44.44 34.41 7.37
CA TYR A 275 -44.26 35.13 8.65
C TYR A 275 -43.81 36.59 8.48
N ARG A 276 -44.00 37.18 7.29
CA ARG A 276 -43.64 38.58 6.99
C ARG A 276 -44.84 39.48 6.79
#